data_AF-A0A454JJZ1-F1
#
_entry.id   AF-A0A454JJZ1-F1
#
_cell.length_a   1.000
_cell.length_b   1.000
_cell.length_c   1.000
_cell.angle_alpha   90.00
_cell.angle_beta   90.00
_cell.angle_gamma   90.00
#
_symmetry.space_group_name_H-M   'P 1'
#
loop_
_entity.id
_entity.type
_entity.pdbx_description
1 polymer ?
#
loop_
_entity_poly.entity_id
_entity_poly.type
_entity_poly.pdbx_seq_one_letter_code
_entity_poly.pdbx_strand_id
1 'polypeptide(L)'
;MAITFALYYDAARTQPVTQLALAGINDALVSPIQQRLYAGPAAGMRTMSTDGQPIRLSVVSTGDVQPAAFRLALTQADLGSVVPGADLALAAQLDDLVAIWLQVDCAGLSTGAHTGLTISSSEVKEVAL
;
A
#
# COMPACT_ATOMS: atom_id res chain seq x y z
N MET A 1 -12.07 0.71 18.68
CA MET A 1 -12.70 1.66 17.72
C MET A 1 -11.91 1.53 16.43
N ALA A 2 -12.57 1.30 15.29
CA ALA A 2 -11.88 0.99 14.03
C ALA A 2 -11.14 2.24 13.53
N ILE A 3 -9.85 2.10 13.26
CA ILE A 3 -9.03 3.18 12.72
C ILE A 3 -9.01 2.97 11.21
N THR A 4 -9.62 3.87 10.46
CA THR A 4 -9.90 3.68 9.02
C THR A 4 -8.80 4.31 8.16
N PHE A 5 -7.56 3.91 8.39
CA PHE A 5 -6.51 4.10 7.38
C PHE A 5 -6.74 3.10 6.24
N ALA A 6 -6.99 3.60 5.03
CA ALA A 6 -7.32 2.77 3.88
C ALA A 6 -6.46 3.11 2.66
N LEU A 7 -6.34 2.13 1.77
CA LEU A 7 -5.80 2.30 0.43
C LEU A 7 -6.93 2.38 -0.58
N TYR A 8 -6.72 3.11 -1.67
CA TYR A 8 -7.69 3.29 -2.74
C TYR A 8 -7.03 3.14 -4.12
N TYR A 9 -7.78 2.63 -5.11
CA TYR A 9 -7.34 2.58 -6.50
C TYR A 9 -7.34 3.96 -7.19
N ASP A 10 -8.14 4.90 -6.68
CA ASP A 10 -8.20 6.27 -7.18
C ASP A 10 -8.26 7.31 -6.04
N ALA A 11 -8.01 8.57 -6.38
CA ALA A 11 -8.05 9.68 -5.44
C ALA A 11 -9.47 10.10 -5.02
N ALA A 12 -10.52 9.59 -5.71
CA ALA A 12 -11.91 9.89 -5.41
C ALA A 12 -12.48 8.98 -4.30
N ARG A 13 -11.66 8.07 -3.73
CA ARG A 13 -12.01 7.16 -2.64
C ARG A 13 -13.16 6.21 -3.01
N THR A 14 -13.31 5.90 -4.29
CA THR A 14 -14.47 5.15 -4.79
C THR A 14 -14.39 3.67 -4.44
N GLN A 15 -13.17 3.11 -4.39
CA GLN A 15 -12.93 1.68 -4.18
C GLN A 15 -11.79 1.48 -3.19
N PRO A 16 -12.11 1.16 -1.90
CA PRO A 16 -11.09 0.81 -0.93
C PRO A 16 -10.46 -0.55 -1.24
N VAL A 17 -9.15 -0.64 -1.09
CA VAL A 17 -8.37 -1.86 -1.26
C VAL A 17 -8.38 -2.61 0.08
N THR A 18 -9.37 -3.49 0.26
CA THR A 18 -9.47 -4.37 1.44
C THR A 18 -8.51 -5.54 1.38
N GLN A 19 -8.16 -5.93 0.15
CA GLN A 19 -7.16 -6.92 -0.21
C GLN A 19 -6.60 -6.44 -1.54
N LEU A 20 -5.28 -6.48 -1.73
CA LEU A 20 -4.71 -6.33 -3.06
C LEU A 20 -5.02 -7.62 -3.82
N ALA A 21 -6.30 -7.85 -4.12
CA ALA A 21 -6.66 -8.64 -5.27
C ALA A 21 -6.08 -7.85 -6.43
N LEU A 22 -4.90 -8.23 -6.89
CA LEU A 22 -4.31 -7.73 -8.12
C LEU A 22 -5.19 -8.26 -9.27
N ALA A 23 -6.44 -7.79 -9.29
CA ALA A 23 -7.52 -8.19 -10.17
C ALA A 23 -7.16 -7.64 -11.54
N GLY A 24 -6.36 -8.41 -12.27
CA GLY A 24 -5.82 -7.97 -13.54
C GLY A 24 -4.40 -8.45 -13.83
N ILE A 25 -3.72 -9.19 -12.94
CA ILE A 25 -2.53 -9.96 -13.33
C ILE A 25 -2.97 -11.14 -14.17
N ASN A 26 -3.28 -10.86 -15.42
CA ASN A 26 -3.28 -11.85 -16.46
C ASN A 26 -1.81 -12.17 -16.78
N ASP A 27 -1.52 -13.41 -17.15
CA ASP A 27 -0.16 -13.89 -17.48
C ASP A 27 0.52 -13.14 -18.65
N ALA A 28 -0.17 -12.14 -19.24
CA ALA A 28 0.30 -11.24 -20.28
C ALA A 28 0.98 -9.96 -19.76
N LEU A 29 0.92 -9.66 -18.46
CA LEU A 29 1.61 -8.48 -17.91
C LEU A 29 3.11 -8.76 -17.78
N VAL A 30 3.93 -7.88 -18.37
CA VAL A 30 5.38 -7.92 -18.22
C VAL A 30 5.73 -7.59 -16.78
N SER A 31 6.42 -8.50 -16.10
CA SER A 31 6.99 -8.28 -14.77
C SER A 31 8.19 -7.32 -14.87
N PRO A 32 8.39 -6.40 -13.89
CA PRO A 32 7.60 -6.20 -12.69
C PRO A 32 6.32 -5.37 -12.96
N ILE A 33 5.28 -5.64 -12.18
CA ILE A 33 4.02 -4.92 -12.26
C ILE A 33 4.13 -3.69 -11.36
N GLN A 34 3.73 -2.53 -11.87
CA GLN A 34 3.72 -1.28 -11.13
C GLN A 34 2.29 -0.73 -11.08
N GLN A 35 1.84 -0.36 -9.89
CA GLN A 35 0.51 0.19 -9.65
C GLN A 35 0.61 1.44 -8.80
N ARG A 36 -0.20 2.43 -9.14
CA ARG A 36 -0.40 3.61 -8.30
C ARG A 36 -1.59 3.35 -7.39
N LEU A 37 -1.39 3.60 -6.10
CA LEU A 37 -2.42 3.53 -5.06
C LEU A 37 -2.46 4.87 -4.32
N TYR A 38 -3.53 5.08 -3.56
CA TYR A 38 -3.69 6.25 -2.71
C TYR A 38 -3.87 5.81 -1.27
N ALA A 39 -3.05 6.33 -0.38
CA ALA A 39 -3.06 6.04 1.04
C ALA A 39 -3.58 7.23 1.82
N GLY A 40 -4.55 7.03 2.71
CA GLY A 40 -5.00 8.09 3.60
C GLY A 40 -6.29 7.80 4.34
N PRO A 41 -6.82 8.82 5.04
CA PRO A 41 -8.02 8.71 5.85
C PRO A 41 -9.29 8.50 5.01
N ALA A 42 -10.36 8.05 5.67
CA ALA A 42 -11.72 8.15 5.13
C ALA A 42 -12.13 9.62 4.89
N ALA A 43 -13.15 9.83 4.05
CA ALA A 43 -13.65 11.18 3.73
C ALA A 43 -14.08 11.92 5.00
N GLY A 44 -13.61 13.17 5.17
CA GLY A 44 -13.90 13.99 6.36
C GLY A 44 -13.08 13.66 7.61
N MET A 45 -12.08 12.78 7.49
CA MET A 45 -11.22 12.36 8.60
C MET A 45 -9.77 12.78 8.35
N ARG A 46 -9.01 12.90 9.44
CA ARG A 46 -7.55 13.03 9.48
C ARG A 46 -6.97 11.79 10.13
N THR A 47 -5.89 11.23 9.57
CA THR A 47 -5.12 10.16 10.22
C THR A 47 -3.85 10.74 10.84
N MET A 48 -3.52 10.36 12.07
CA MET A 48 -2.31 10.75 12.77
C MET A 48 -1.60 9.52 13.35
N SER A 49 -0.28 9.51 13.40
CA SER A 49 0.45 8.52 14.19
C SER A 49 0.14 8.71 15.68
N THR A 50 0.09 7.60 16.40
CA THR A 50 -0.15 7.59 17.86
C THR A 50 1.08 8.05 18.65
N ASP A 51 2.28 7.74 18.14
CA ASP A 51 3.59 7.99 18.77
C ASP A 51 4.32 9.24 18.22
N GLY A 52 3.72 9.93 17.25
CA GLY A 52 4.32 11.08 16.56
C GLY A 52 5.39 10.73 15.53
N GLN A 53 5.67 9.45 15.28
CA GLN A 53 6.58 8.99 14.23
C GLN A 53 5.89 8.97 12.85
N PRO A 54 6.66 8.89 11.75
CA PRO A 54 6.13 8.61 10.42
C PRO A 54 5.20 7.40 10.40
N ILE A 55 4.03 7.52 9.76
CA ILE A 55 3.15 6.37 9.53
C ILE A 55 3.87 5.41 8.57
N ARG A 56 4.15 4.19 9.01
CA ARG A 56 4.86 3.19 8.20
C ARG A 56 3.87 2.31 7.48
N LEU A 57 4.06 2.10 6.18
CA LEU A 57 3.33 1.14 5.39
C LEU A 57 4.20 -0.08 5.10
N SER A 58 3.70 -1.25 5.46
CA SER A 58 4.40 -2.53 5.31
C SER A 58 3.53 -3.49 4.52
N VAL A 59 4.12 -4.19 3.54
CA VAL A 59 3.43 -5.28 2.84
C VAL A 59 3.49 -6.54 3.71
N VAL A 60 2.33 -7.01 4.15
CA VAL A 60 2.14 -8.28 4.84
C VAL A 60 1.59 -9.29 3.84
N SER A 61 2.25 -10.44 3.75
CA SER A 61 1.82 -11.57 2.92
C SER A 61 1.19 -12.64 3.79
N THR A 62 0.05 -13.18 3.38
CA THR A 62 -0.73 -14.15 4.16
C THR A 62 -0.51 -15.61 3.75
N GLY A 63 0.49 -15.93 2.90
CA GLY A 63 0.66 -17.30 2.39
C GLY A 63 2.02 -17.55 1.76
N ASP A 64 2.15 -17.34 0.44
CA ASP A 64 3.25 -17.89 -0.37
C ASP A 64 4.19 -16.85 -1.00
N VAL A 65 3.90 -15.56 -0.85
CA VAL A 65 4.70 -14.49 -1.46
C VAL A 65 5.61 -13.85 -0.42
N GLN A 66 6.91 -13.79 -0.67
CA GLN A 66 7.82 -13.13 0.26
C GLN A 66 7.65 -11.59 0.20
N PRO A 67 7.75 -10.87 1.34
CA PRO A 67 7.73 -9.41 1.35
C PRO A 67 8.76 -8.78 0.41
N ALA A 68 9.89 -9.46 0.16
CA ALA A 68 10.93 -9.04 -0.77
C ALA A 68 10.49 -9.02 -2.26
N ALA A 69 9.34 -9.58 -2.61
CA ALA A 69 8.76 -9.42 -3.94
C ALA A 69 8.17 -8.01 -4.17
N PHE A 70 8.07 -7.20 -3.11
CA PHE A 70 7.40 -5.90 -3.16
C PHE A 70 8.36 -4.74 -2.98
N ARG A 71 8.00 -3.62 -3.60
CA ARG A 71 8.58 -2.31 -3.29
C ARG A 71 7.49 -1.28 -3.17
N LEU A 72 7.62 -0.41 -2.18
CA LEU A 72 6.73 0.73 -1.95
C LEU A 72 7.52 2.03 -2.06
N ALA A 73 6.98 3.01 -2.77
CA ALA A 73 7.62 4.31 -2.94
C ALA A 73 6.59 5.45 -3.02
N LEU A 74 7.03 6.69 -2.76
CA LEU A 74 6.19 7.89 -2.99
C LEU A 74 6.10 8.25 -4.47
N THR A 75 7.13 7.94 -5.25
CA THR A 75 7.19 8.20 -6.69
C THR A 75 7.50 6.94 -7.47
N GLN A 76 7.09 6.89 -8.74
CA GLN A 76 7.37 5.74 -9.61
C GLN A 76 8.88 5.56 -9.85
N ALA A 77 9.62 6.66 -9.96
CA ALA A 77 11.05 6.63 -10.24
C ALA A 77 11.87 6.02 -9.11
N ASP A 78 11.42 6.17 -7.86
CA ASP A 78 12.11 5.66 -6.68
C ASP A 78 11.96 4.14 -6.51
N LEU A 79 11.02 3.50 -7.20
CA LEU A 79 10.83 2.04 -7.09
C LEU A 79 12.12 1.25 -7.39
N GLY A 80 12.96 1.74 -8.32
CA GLY A 80 14.23 1.10 -8.67
C GLY A 80 15.28 1.15 -7.56
N SER A 81 15.25 2.17 -6.70
CA SER A 81 16.23 2.41 -5.63
C SER A 81 15.78 1.91 -4.25
N VAL A 82 14.48 1.68 -4.05
CA VAL A 82 13.92 1.15 -2.79
C VAL A 82 14.36 -0.30 -2.55
N VAL A 83 14.78 -0.60 -1.32
CA VAL A 83 15.11 -1.96 -0.90
C VAL A 83 13.84 -2.83 -0.94
N PRO A 84 13.86 -4.02 -1.57
CA PRO A 84 12.70 -4.91 -1.59
C PRO A 84 12.23 -5.29 -0.17
N GLY A 85 10.92 -5.24 0.04
CA GLY A 85 10.28 -5.50 1.33
C GLY A 85 10.43 -4.40 2.39
N ALA A 86 11.05 -3.26 2.04
CA ALA A 86 11.18 -2.14 2.97
C ALA A 86 9.84 -1.42 3.21
N ASP A 87 9.66 -0.94 4.43
CA ASP A 87 8.54 -0.08 4.80
C ASP A 87 8.61 1.26 4.06
N LEU A 88 7.46 1.76 3.65
CA LEU A 88 7.31 3.13 3.19
C LEU A 88 6.92 4.04 4.35
N ALA A 89 7.74 5.04 4.63
CA ALA A 89 7.41 6.08 5.60
C ALA A 89 6.58 7.19 4.95
N LEU A 90 5.40 7.46 5.49
CA LEU A 90 4.56 8.62 5.17
C LEU A 90 4.76 9.72 6.21
N ALA A 91 4.05 10.84 6.06
CA ALA A 91 3.98 11.84 7.10
C ALA A 91 3.36 11.27 8.39
N ALA A 92 3.73 11.83 9.54
CA ALA A 92 3.12 11.49 10.83
C ALA A 92 1.64 11.92 10.95
N GLN A 93 1.18 12.77 10.02
CA GLN A 93 -0.21 13.19 9.88
C GLN A 93 -0.58 13.24 8.40
N LEU A 94 -1.79 12.77 8.09
CA LEU A 94 -2.39 12.82 6.76
C LEU A 94 -3.76 13.51 6.85
N ASP A 95 -3.84 14.68 6.23
CA ASP A 95 -5.08 15.45 6.06
C ASP A 95 -5.83 15.06 4.77
N ASP A 96 -5.10 14.51 3.80
CA ASP A 96 -5.63 14.04 2.53
C ASP A 96 -4.88 12.79 2.06
N LEU A 97 -5.30 12.24 0.93
CA LEU A 97 -4.66 11.10 0.30
C LEU A 97 -3.25 11.45 -0.19
N VAL A 98 -2.33 10.52 0.03
CA VAL A 98 -0.99 10.54 -0.53
C VAL A 98 -0.91 9.46 -1.60
N ALA A 99 -0.46 9.86 -2.80
CA ALA A 99 -0.17 8.90 -3.86
C ALA A 99 1.07 8.07 -3.47
N ILE A 100 0.97 6.76 -3.62
CA ILE A 100 2.06 5.82 -3.45
C ILE A 100 2.14 4.90 -4.66
N TRP A 101 3.30 4.30 -4.85
CA TRP A 101 3.57 3.32 -5.89
C TRP A 101 3.92 1.99 -5.26
N LEU A 102 3.25 0.94 -5.75
CA LEU A 102 3.52 -0.45 -5.44
C LEU A 102 4.14 -1.10 -6.68
N GLN A 103 5.32 -1.68 -6.52
CA GLN A 103 5.87 -2.63 -7.47
C GLN A 103 5.76 -4.04 -6.92
N VAL A 104 5.34 -4.96 -7.79
CA VAL A 104 5.32 -6.39 -7.53
C VAL A 104 6.23 -7.07 -8.55
N ASP A 105 7.34 -7.62 -8.07
CA ASP A 105 8.10 -8.58 -8.84
C ASP A 105 7.35 -9.91 -8.85
N CYS A 106 7.01 -10.37 -10.05
CA CYS A 106 6.28 -11.62 -10.25
C CYS A 106 7.21 -12.77 -10.62
N ALA A 107 8.53 -12.54 -10.68
CA ALA A 107 9.50 -13.58 -10.94
C ALA A 107 9.39 -14.69 -9.87
N GLY A 108 8.98 -15.88 -10.31
CA GLY A 108 8.82 -17.03 -9.43
C GLY A 108 7.52 -17.04 -8.61
N LEU A 109 6.58 -16.13 -8.85
CA LEU A 109 5.24 -16.19 -8.26
C LEU A 109 4.30 -17.02 -9.14
N SER A 110 3.63 -17.99 -8.54
CA SER A 110 2.58 -18.76 -9.20
C SER A 110 1.38 -17.87 -9.52
N THR A 111 0.75 -18.04 -10.68
CA THR A 111 -0.50 -17.36 -11.03
C THR A 111 -1.54 -17.56 -9.92
N GLY A 112 -2.13 -16.46 -9.42
CA GLY A 112 -3.09 -16.48 -8.30
C GLY A 112 -2.50 -16.42 -6.88
N ALA A 113 -1.19 -16.62 -6.68
CA ALA A 113 -0.53 -16.55 -5.36
C ALA A 113 -0.56 -15.15 -4.72
N HIS A 114 -0.90 -14.13 -5.50
CA HIS A 114 -1.04 -12.74 -5.04
C HIS A 114 -2.37 -12.46 -4.34
N THR A 115 -3.28 -13.43 -4.23
CA THR A 115 -4.58 -13.30 -3.57
C THR A 115 -4.49 -13.22 -2.03
N GLY A 116 -3.39 -12.72 -1.47
CA GLY A 116 -3.15 -12.72 -0.01
C GLY A 116 -2.28 -11.55 0.46
N LEU A 117 -2.29 -10.44 -0.27
CA LEU A 117 -1.46 -9.28 0.05
C LEU A 117 -2.28 -8.24 0.78
N THR A 118 -1.80 -7.90 1.97
CA THR A 118 -2.36 -6.85 2.82
C THR A 118 -1.27 -5.82 3.07
N ILE A 119 -1.50 -4.57 2.66
CA ILE A 119 -0.65 -3.48 3.14
C ILE A 119 -1.19 -3.05 4.49
N SER A 120 -0.35 -3.15 5.50
CA SER A 120 -0.63 -2.72 6.86
C SER A 120 0.02 -1.37 7.13
N SER A 121 -0.51 -0.65 8.12
CA SER A 121 0.10 0.58 8.63
C SER A 121 0.48 0.43 10.09
N SER A 122 1.45 1.22 10.56
CA SER A 122 1.72 1.39 11.99
C SER A 122 0.50 1.94 12.74
N GLU A 123 0.50 1.87 14.08
CA GLU A 123 -0.62 2.32 14.89
C GLU A 123 -0.97 3.80 14.65
N VAL A 124 -2.15 4.03 14.10
CA VAL A 124 -2.70 5.34 13.77
C VAL A 124 -3.92 5.67 14.62
N LYS A 125 -4.31 6.95 14.66
CA LYS A 125 -5.57 7.44 15.24
C LYS A 125 -6.25 8.36 14.24
N GLU A 126 -7.59 8.36 14.23
CA GLU A 126 -8.36 9.28 13.39
C GLU A 126 -9.00 10.41 14.20
N VAL A 127 -9.10 11.58 13.58
CA VAL A 127 -9.73 12.79 14.13
C VAL A 127 -10.64 13.37 13.04
N ALA A 128 -11.87 13.75 13.38
CA ALA A 128 -12.76 14.44 12.45
C ALA A 128 -12.20 15.83 12.10
N LEU A 129 -12.33 16.22 10.82
CA LEU A 129 -11.91 17.54 10.33
C LEU A 129 -12.90 18.65 10.71
#